data_AF-A0A7C8D2U4-F1
#
_entry.id   AF-A0A7C8D2U4-F1
#
_cell.length_a   1.000
_cell.length_b   1.000
_cell.length_c   1.000
_cell.angle_alpha   90.00
_cell.angle_beta   90.00
_cell.angle_gamma   90.00
#
_symmetry.space_group_name_H-M   'P 1'
#
loop_
_entity.id
_entity.type
_entity.pdbx_description
1 polymer ?
#
loop_
_entity_poly.entity_id
_entity_poly.type
_entity_poly.pdbx_seq_one_letter_code
_entity_poly.pdbx_strand_id
1 'polypeptide(L)'
;SLMQLAKTTAAINQLKAAGLPFVCVLTHPTMGGVSASLAMLGDIIMAEPKALIGFAGPRVIEQTVGETLPEGFQSSEFLLDHGAIDMIVDRREIRMRLAEVLLLLGFCPPPPRTVELLRRGDPS
;
A
#
# COMPACT_ATOMS: atom_id res chain seq x y z
N SER A 1 7.06 4.50 -17.23
CA SER A 1 6.67 3.81 -18.48
C SER A 1 6.79 2.30 -18.28
N LEU A 2 6.10 1.48 -19.09
CA LEU A 2 5.86 0.02 -18.93
C LEU A 2 7.03 -0.80 -18.32
N MET A 3 8.27 -0.55 -18.75
CA MET A 3 9.46 -1.23 -18.20
C MET A 3 9.65 -1.02 -16.69
N GLN A 4 9.19 0.10 -16.14
CA GLN A 4 9.22 0.34 -14.70
C GLN A 4 8.32 -0.63 -13.94
N LEU A 5 7.21 -1.09 -14.53
CA LEU A 5 6.34 -2.08 -13.90
C LEU A 5 7.09 -3.41 -13.75
N ALA A 6 7.75 -3.86 -14.83
CA ALA A 6 8.56 -5.07 -14.77
C ALA A 6 9.72 -4.93 -13.76
N LYS A 7 10.38 -3.78 -13.73
CA LYS A 7 11.50 -3.50 -12.81
C LYS A 7 11.06 -3.54 -11.34
N THR A 8 9.96 -2.87 -10.99
CA THR A 8 9.47 -2.85 -9.61
C THR A 8 8.94 -4.21 -9.18
N THR A 9 8.22 -4.92 -10.05
CA THR A 9 7.76 -6.30 -9.76
C THR A 9 8.94 -7.24 -9.51
N ALA A 10 10.00 -7.15 -10.32
CA ALA A 10 11.21 -7.95 -10.09
C ALA A 10 11.87 -7.65 -8.73
N ALA A 11 11.90 -6.38 -8.31
CA ALA A 11 12.43 -6.00 -7.00
C ALA A 11 11.54 -6.50 -5.84
N ILE A 12 10.21 -6.46 -5.98
CA ILE A 12 9.27 -6.99 -4.98
C ILE A 12 9.43 -8.50 -4.84
N ASN A 13 9.63 -9.22 -5.94
CA ASN A 13 9.90 -10.67 -5.88
C ASN A 13 11.21 -10.99 -5.15
N GLN A 14 12.24 -10.14 -5.28
CA GLN A 14 13.48 -10.29 -4.51
C GLN A 14 13.24 -10.04 -3.01
N LEU A 15 12.42 -9.05 -2.66
CA LEU A 15 12.02 -8.77 -1.28
C LEU A 15 11.29 -9.97 -0.65
N LYS A 16 10.35 -10.55 -1.41
CA LYS A 16 9.61 -11.76 -1.02
C LYS A 16 10.53 -12.98 -0.85
N ALA A 17 11.49 -13.17 -1.77
CA ALA A 17 12.48 -14.24 -1.67
C ALA A 17 13.41 -14.08 -0.44
N ALA A 18 13.65 -12.85 0.01
CA ALA A 18 14.39 -12.55 1.23
C ALA A 18 13.56 -12.67 2.52
N GLY A 19 12.26 -13.00 2.43
CA GLY A 19 11.36 -13.10 3.58
C GLY A 19 11.06 -11.76 4.24
N LEU A 20 11.18 -10.65 3.50
CA LEU A 20 10.90 -9.32 4.02
C LEU A 20 9.47 -8.88 3.64
N PRO A 21 8.70 -8.31 4.58
CA PRO A 21 7.31 -7.94 4.33
C PRO A 21 7.21 -6.72 3.42
N PHE A 22 6.23 -6.74 2.52
CA PHE A 22 5.85 -5.65 1.65
C PHE A 22 4.40 -5.25 1.88
N VAL A 23 4.18 -4.06 2.44
CA VAL A 23 2.83 -3.53 2.69
C VAL A 23 2.55 -2.38 1.75
N CYS A 24 1.42 -2.44 1.04
CA CYS A 24 0.96 -1.39 0.14
C CYS A 24 -0.09 -0.51 0.82
N VAL A 25 0.07 0.81 0.69
CA VAL A 25 -0.91 1.80 1.15
C VAL A 25 -1.44 2.57 -0.05
N LEU A 26 -2.69 2.30 -0.41
CA LEU A 26 -3.35 2.85 -1.58
C LEU A 26 -4.07 4.15 -1.20
N THR A 27 -3.73 5.23 -1.91
CA THR A 27 -4.29 6.56 -1.66
C THR A 27 -5.04 7.06 -2.89
N HIS A 28 -5.87 8.10 -2.70
CA HIS A 28 -6.69 8.64 -3.77
C HIS A 28 -5.88 9.56 -4.71
N PRO A 29 -5.85 9.32 -6.04
CA PRO A 29 -6.19 8.09 -6.76
C PRO A 29 -4.97 7.20 -7.01
N THR A 30 -5.17 5.88 -7.09
CA THR A 30 -4.14 4.91 -7.52
C THR A 30 -4.60 4.21 -8.78
N MET A 31 -4.13 4.68 -9.94
CA MET A 31 -4.64 4.22 -11.24
C MET A 31 -3.56 3.66 -12.19
N GLY A 32 -3.99 2.98 -13.25
CA GLY A 32 -3.15 2.63 -14.39
C GLY A 32 -2.08 1.59 -14.07
N GLY A 33 -0.87 1.82 -14.58
CA GLY A 33 0.23 0.86 -14.42
C GLY A 33 0.62 0.62 -12.96
N VAL A 34 0.45 1.62 -12.08
CA VAL A 34 0.77 1.47 -10.65
C VAL A 34 -0.21 0.50 -9.98
N SER A 35 -1.52 0.68 -10.22
CA SER A 35 -2.54 -0.25 -9.70
C SER A 35 -2.41 -1.64 -10.31
N ALA A 36 -1.94 -1.78 -11.55
CA ALA A 36 -1.71 -3.08 -12.19
C ALA A 36 -0.32 -3.70 -11.89
N SER A 37 0.47 -3.11 -10.98
CA SER A 37 1.79 -3.63 -10.62
C SER A 37 2.01 -3.55 -9.11
N LEU A 38 2.96 -2.75 -8.65
CA LEU A 38 3.44 -2.69 -7.28
C LEU A 38 2.34 -2.49 -6.25
N ALA A 39 1.26 -1.78 -6.58
CA ALA A 39 0.18 -1.49 -5.65
C ALA A 39 -0.66 -2.72 -5.27
N MET A 40 -0.64 -3.77 -6.10
CA MET A 40 -1.43 -5.01 -5.91
C MET A 40 -0.54 -6.23 -5.67
N LEU A 41 0.73 -6.02 -5.32
CA LEU A 41 1.72 -7.07 -5.04
C LEU A 41 2.15 -7.10 -3.56
N GLY A 42 1.48 -6.33 -2.70
CA GLY A 42 1.72 -6.34 -1.26
C GLY A 42 1.32 -7.67 -0.63
N ASP A 43 2.03 -8.06 0.42
CA ASP A 43 1.59 -9.13 1.34
C ASP A 43 0.33 -8.70 2.10
N ILE A 44 0.21 -7.38 2.36
CA ILE A 44 -1.00 -6.72 2.85
C ILE A 44 -1.22 -5.44 2.03
N ILE A 45 -2.44 -5.23 1.55
CA ILE A 45 -2.88 -4.08 0.78
C ILE A 45 -3.93 -3.33 1.61
N MET A 46 -3.56 -2.16 2.11
CA MET A 46 -4.46 -1.25 2.80
C MET A 46 -4.80 -0.05 1.93
N ALA A 47 -5.99 0.52 2.10
CA ALA A 47 -6.40 1.73 1.39
C ALA A 47 -6.96 2.79 2.33
N GLU A 48 -6.90 4.05 1.91
CA GLU A 48 -7.63 5.14 2.57
C GLU A 48 -9.14 5.03 2.27
N PRO A 49 -10.03 5.53 3.15
CA PRO A 49 -11.46 5.57 2.89
C PRO A 49 -11.76 6.33 1.60
N LYS A 50 -12.70 5.81 0.79
CA LYS A 50 -13.14 6.43 -0.48
C LYS A 50 -12.03 6.62 -1.52
N ALA A 51 -10.91 5.91 -1.39
CA ALA A 51 -9.83 5.98 -2.37
C ALA A 51 -10.28 5.38 -3.70
N LEU A 52 -10.00 6.08 -4.81
CA LEU A 52 -10.33 5.59 -6.14
C LEU A 52 -9.13 4.83 -6.70
N ILE A 53 -9.32 3.53 -6.94
CA ILE A 53 -8.23 2.60 -7.27
C ILE A 53 -8.67 1.71 -8.44
N GLY A 54 -7.87 1.63 -9.50
CA GLY A 54 -8.19 0.79 -10.63
C GLY A 54 -7.34 1.00 -11.88
N PHE A 55 -7.30 0.00 -12.75
CA PHE A 55 -6.44 0.05 -13.94
C PHE A 55 -6.89 1.12 -14.96
N ALA A 56 -8.15 1.10 -15.35
CA ALA A 56 -8.75 2.08 -16.26
C ALA A 56 -9.68 3.02 -15.50
N GLY A 57 -9.77 4.28 -15.92
CA GLY A 57 -10.71 5.22 -15.31
C GLY A 57 -12.17 4.85 -15.59
N PRO A 58 -13.13 5.19 -14.70
CA PRO A 58 -14.54 4.82 -14.83
C PRO A 58 -15.13 5.15 -16.20
N ARG A 59 -14.84 6.36 -16.71
CA ARG A 59 -15.32 6.84 -18.02
C ARG A 59 -14.88 5.94 -19.18
N VAL A 60 -13.64 5.43 -19.15
CA VAL A 60 -13.11 4.55 -20.20
C VAL A 60 -13.81 3.19 -20.16
N ILE A 61 -14.11 2.70 -18.95
CA ILE A 61 -14.80 1.43 -18.75
C ILE A 61 -16.27 1.55 -19.21
N GLU A 62 -16.98 2.61 -18.81
CA GLU A 62 -18.36 2.88 -19.23
C GLU A 62 -18.48 2.94 -20.75
N GLN A 63 -17.54 3.61 -21.44
CA GLN A 63 -17.50 3.67 -22.90
C GLN A 63 -17.28 2.31 -23.56
N THR A 64 -16.58 1.40 -22.89
CA THR A 64 -16.25 0.06 -23.42
C THR A 64 -17.38 -0.93 -23.18
N VAL A 65 -18.01 -0.88 -22.00
CA VAL A 65 -19.09 -1.80 -21.59
C VAL A 65 -20.46 -1.32 -22.11
N GLY A 66 -20.65 -0.02 -22.31
CA GLY A 66 -21.92 0.55 -22.76
C GLY A 66 -22.99 0.64 -21.67
N GLU A 67 -22.63 0.41 -20.41
CA GLU A 67 -23.51 0.47 -19.24
C GLU A 67 -22.93 1.41 -18.18
N THR A 68 -23.80 1.95 -17.32
CA THR A 68 -23.38 2.76 -16.16
C THR A 68 -22.77 1.88 -15.08
N LEU A 69 -21.65 2.30 -14.51
CA LEU A 69 -21.00 1.53 -13.45
C LEU A 69 -21.80 1.59 -12.14
N PRO A 70 -21.75 0.54 -11.30
CA PRO A 70 -22.34 0.57 -9.96
C PRO A 70 -21.84 1.75 -9.13
N GLU A 71 -22.66 2.21 -8.17
CA GLU A 71 -22.23 3.23 -7.22
C GLU A 71 -21.03 2.72 -6.41
N GLY A 72 -20.03 3.59 -6.23
CA GLY A 72 -18.81 3.22 -5.52
C GLY A 72 -17.87 2.30 -6.29
N PHE A 73 -18.11 2.00 -7.57
CA PHE A 73 -17.16 1.24 -8.38
C PHE A 73 -15.75 1.83 -8.29
N GLN A 74 -14.74 0.97 -8.10
CA GLN A 74 -13.33 1.35 -7.85
C GLN A 74 -13.05 2.12 -6.55
N SER A 75 -14.02 2.32 -5.67
CA SER A 75 -13.75 2.80 -4.31
C SER A 75 -13.01 1.75 -3.48
N SER A 76 -12.32 2.17 -2.43
CA SER A 76 -11.69 1.24 -1.50
C SER A 76 -12.72 0.34 -0.81
N GLU A 77 -13.92 0.84 -0.51
CA GLU A 77 -15.04 0.05 0.01
C GLU A 77 -15.45 -1.05 -0.96
N PHE A 78 -15.64 -0.71 -2.23
CA PHE A 78 -15.95 -1.69 -3.27
C PHE A 78 -14.85 -2.75 -3.41
N LEU A 79 -13.58 -2.34 -3.39
CA LEU A 79 -12.46 -3.26 -3.51
C LEU A 79 -12.29 -4.17 -2.30
N LEU A 80 -12.63 -3.68 -1.09
CA LEU A 80 -12.62 -4.49 0.12
C LEU A 80 -13.67 -5.59 0.02
N ASP A 81 -14.89 -5.24 -0.39
CA ASP A 81 -15.99 -6.20 -0.53
C ASP A 81 -15.72 -7.29 -1.60
N HIS A 82 -14.87 -6.98 -2.59
CA HIS A 82 -14.46 -7.92 -3.64
C HIS A 82 -13.13 -8.63 -3.35
N GLY A 83 -12.53 -8.43 -2.16
CA GLY A 83 -11.30 -9.09 -1.74
C GLY A 83 -10.04 -8.64 -2.48
N ALA A 84 -10.06 -7.45 -3.09
CA ALA A 84 -8.92 -6.86 -3.77
C ALA A 84 -8.01 -6.03 -2.84
N ILE A 85 -8.52 -5.60 -1.69
CA ILE A 85 -7.73 -5.00 -0.60
C ILE A 85 -8.08 -5.68 0.72
N ASP A 86 -7.17 -5.63 1.69
CA ASP A 86 -7.33 -6.32 2.97
C ASP A 86 -8.00 -5.46 4.05
N MET A 87 -7.82 -4.14 3.99
CA MET A 87 -8.39 -3.22 4.99
C MET A 87 -8.45 -1.77 4.53
N ILE A 88 -9.38 -1.03 5.12
CA ILE A 88 -9.50 0.43 4.97
C ILE A 88 -9.06 1.09 6.27
N VAL A 89 -8.15 2.05 6.18
CA VAL A 89 -7.53 2.70 7.35
C VAL A 89 -7.54 4.20 7.18
N ASP A 90 -8.08 4.92 8.17
CA ASP A 90 -8.01 6.39 8.19
C ASP A 90 -6.54 6.85 8.23
N ARG A 91 -6.22 7.90 7.46
CA ARG A 91 -4.86 8.42 7.33
C ARG A 91 -4.17 8.68 8.68
N ARG A 92 -4.92 9.09 9.69
CA ARG A 92 -4.40 9.38 11.04
C ARG A 92 -3.93 8.12 11.78
N GLU A 93 -4.47 6.96 11.41
CA GLU A 93 -4.21 5.67 12.04
C GLU A 93 -3.20 4.81 11.28
N ILE A 94 -2.92 5.14 10.01
CA ILE A 94 -2.02 4.35 9.13
C ILE A 94 -0.69 4.05 9.81
N ARG A 95 -0.08 5.03 10.48
CA ARG A 95 1.22 4.82 11.16
C ARG A 95 1.15 3.68 12.19
N MET A 96 0.14 3.70 13.03
CA MET A 96 -0.03 2.70 14.08
C MET A 96 -0.38 1.34 13.46
N ARG A 97 -1.31 1.34 12.50
CA ARG A 97 -1.75 0.11 11.84
C ARG A 97 -0.63 -0.56 11.05
N LEU A 98 0.22 0.21 10.37
CA LEU A 98 1.41 -0.31 9.68
C LEU A 98 2.38 -0.97 10.67
N ALA A 99 2.63 -0.36 11.82
CA ALA A 99 3.52 -0.93 12.82
C ALA A 99 2.98 -2.28 13.33
N GLU A 100 1.67 -2.37 13.61
CA GLU A 100 1.01 -3.61 14.02
C GLU A 100 1.10 -4.71 12.95
N VAL A 101 0.80 -4.37 11.69
CA VAL A 101 0.89 -5.31 10.56
C VAL A 101 2.32 -5.81 10.37
N LEU A 102 3.31 -4.92 10.41
CA LEU A 102 4.71 -5.33 10.26
C LEU A 102 5.15 -6.26 11.39
N LEU A 103 4.77 -5.97 12.64
CA LEU A 103 5.04 -6.85 13.78
C LEU A 103 4.38 -8.23 13.60
N LEU A 104 3.13 -8.27 13.12
CA LEU A 104 2.41 -9.51 12.84
C LEU A 104 3.08 -10.34 11.75
N LEU A 105 3.65 -9.69 10.73
CA LEU A 105 4.43 -10.32 9.67
C LEU A 105 5.85 -10.74 10.13
N GLY A 106 6.15 -10.63 11.42
CA GLY A 106 7.44 -11.05 11.99
C GLY A 106 8.56 -10.02 11.83
N PHE A 107 8.26 -8.80 11.39
CA PHE A 107 9.26 -7.73 11.37
C PHE A 107 9.51 -7.22 12.78
N CYS A 108 10.64 -7.59 13.36
CA CYS A 108 11.11 -7.01 14.61
C CYS A 108 11.87 -5.72 14.30
N PRO A 109 11.37 -4.53 14.67
CA PRO A 109 12.16 -3.32 14.52
C PRO A 109 13.43 -3.46 15.37
N PRO A 110 14.58 -2.96 14.89
CA PRO A 110 15.77 -2.87 15.73
C PRO A 110 15.42 -2.03 16.98
N PRO A 111 16.02 -2.34 18.15
CA PRO A 111 15.77 -1.56 19.35
C PRO A 111 16.00 -0.07 19.03
N PRO A 112 15.17 0.84 19.55
CA PRO A 112 15.32 2.26 19.29
C PRO A 112 16.78 2.62 19.56
N ARG A 113 17.45 3.20 18.56
CA ARG A 113 18.81 3.71 18.75
C ARG A 113 18.69 4.68 19.90
N THR A 114 19.25 4.31 21.05
CA THR A 114 19.43 5.24 22.15
C THR A 114 20.25 6.35 21.53
N VAL A 115 19.63 7.50 21.29
CA VAL A 115 20.39 8.72 21.02
C VAL A 115 21.21 8.86 22.29
N GLU A 116 22.50 8.53 22.23
CA GLU A 116 23.46 8.89 23.26
C GLU A 116 23.49 10.41 23.32
N LEU A 117 22.48 10.98 23.98
CA LEU A 117 22.58 12.20 24.77
C LEU A 117 23.41 11.87 26.01
N LEU A 118 24.61 11.30 25.79
CA LEU A 118 25.75 11.56 26.64
C LEU A 118 26.09 13.02 26.34
N ARG A 119 25.61 13.97 27.13
CA ARG A 119 26.38 14.39 28.31
C ARG A 119 27.89 14.38 28.00
N ARG A 120 28.31 15.10 26.97
CA ARG A 120 29.53 15.90 27.06
C ARG A 120 29.20 17.20 27.81
N GLY A 121 28.69 17.03 29.03
CA GLY A 121 28.99 17.96 30.10
C GLY A 121 30.09 17.26 30.87
N ASP A 122 31.34 17.56 30.51
CA ASP A 122 32.48 17.25 31.36
C ASP A 122 32.78 18.52 32.16
N PRO A 123 32.57 18.53 33.49
CA PRO A 123 32.94 19.62 34.36
C PRO A 123 34.31 19.34 34.99
N SER A 124 35.38 19.86 34.40
CA SER A 124 36.63 20.24 35.09
C SER A 124 37.65 20.81 34.11
#